data_AF-A0AAV1T1Q2-F1
#
_entry.id   AF-A0AAV1T1Q2-F1
#
_cell.length_a   1.000
_cell.length_b   1.000
_cell.length_c   1.000
_cell.angle_alpha   90.00
_cell.angle_beta   90.00
_cell.angle_gamma   90.00
#
_symmetry.space_group_name_H-M   'P 1'
#
loop_
_entity.id
_entity.type
_entity.pdbx_description
1 polymer ?
#
loop_
_entity_poly.entity_id
_entity_poly.type
_entity_poly.pdbx_seq_one_letter_code
_entity_poly.pdbx_strand_id
1 'polypeptide(L)'
;MFQRLLRRHRPLLRSFSTRQQRISGGRQLLVEAMREDAAYVATAGASRLFSEVLQPSRRQQDSTKWQQAQELMSWTDFFALFDPEKPWRDDPRALRLLSSAYSYVLTLGKCLPEIIIIDDGTADCREKRVEIHVIGARAEAMMPRYLWDELIFFDPGRVFNIKLVGDHVPVMSARKKKLIENERKNERVQLEMVNGLYHELESGLLGTPDAFVLYNPGIGHPQLRQRWKPTLEIVLTSCKPVLITSFSLEDQQRDIAALHELVATSPVLKQHEVQYRCRAKENPFRSLKHQIDPANVGAPIQTNNRVMVVQLVHTSKENRRYYKRW
;
A
#
# COMPACT_ATOMS: atom_id res chain seq x y z
N MET A 1 -60.90 1.91 -11.19
CA MET A 1 -59.93 1.44 -10.16
C MET A 1 -58.50 1.25 -10.70
N PHE A 2 -58.30 0.94 -11.99
CA PHE A 2 -56.96 0.66 -12.56
C PHE A 2 -56.04 1.88 -12.82
N GLN A 3 -56.58 3.09 -12.99
CA GLN A 3 -55.76 4.29 -13.24
C GLN A 3 -55.11 4.91 -11.98
N ARG A 4 -55.53 4.50 -10.77
CA ARG A 4 -54.96 5.02 -9.50
C ARG A 4 -53.74 4.22 -9.00
N LEU A 5 -53.55 2.97 -9.44
CA LEU A 5 -52.35 2.18 -9.10
C LEU A 5 -51.11 2.58 -9.92
N LEU A 6 -51.27 2.99 -11.19
CA LEU A 6 -50.15 3.41 -12.06
C LEU A 6 -49.51 4.75 -11.65
N ARG A 7 -50.20 5.59 -10.86
CA ARG A 7 -49.66 6.87 -10.37
C ARG A 7 -48.81 6.74 -9.10
N ARG A 8 -48.92 5.65 -8.33
CA ARG A 8 -48.10 5.42 -7.12
C ARG A 8 -46.74 4.76 -7.38
N HIS A 9 -46.50 4.18 -8.57
CA HIS A 9 -45.20 3.58 -8.93
C HIS A 9 -44.31 4.44 -9.85
N ARG A 10 -44.81 5.58 -10.36
CA ARG A 10 -43.99 6.52 -11.17
C ARG A 10 -42.78 7.14 -10.45
N PRO A 11 -42.82 7.48 -9.14
CA PRO A 11 -41.65 8.05 -8.47
C PRO A 11 -40.53 7.02 -8.27
N LEU A 12 -40.89 5.75 -8.02
CA LEU A 12 -39.95 4.65 -7.85
C LEU A 12 -39.27 4.26 -9.17
N LEU A 13 -40.00 4.22 -10.28
CA LEU A 13 -39.42 3.95 -11.60
C LEU A 13 -38.50 5.09 -12.07
N ARG A 14 -38.82 6.35 -11.76
CA ARG A 14 -37.93 7.49 -12.03
C ARG A 14 -36.66 7.45 -11.17
N SER A 15 -36.76 7.16 -9.86
CA SER A 15 -35.57 7.09 -9.01
C SER A 15 -34.65 5.90 -9.35
N PHE A 16 -35.22 4.75 -9.76
CA PHE A 16 -34.45 3.63 -10.29
C PHE A 16 -33.79 3.97 -11.63
N SER A 17 -34.50 4.62 -12.56
CA SER A 17 -33.94 5.05 -13.85
C SER A 17 -32.81 6.06 -13.68
N THR A 18 -32.95 7.05 -12.79
CA THR A 18 -31.90 8.05 -12.53
C THR A 18 -30.69 7.43 -11.82
N ARG A 19 -30.91 6.44 -10.94
CA ARG A 19 -29.83 5.71 -10.27
C ARG A 19 -29.09 4.79 -11.24
N GLN A 20 -29.80 4.06 -12.11
CA GLN A 20 -29.19 3.27 -13.18
C GLN A 20 -28.47 4.15 -14.20
N GLN A 21 -29.01 5.31 -14.58
CA GLN A 21 -28.36 6.26 -15.48
C GLN A 21 -27.10 6.90 -14.86
N ARG A 22 -27.10 7.20 -13.54
CA ARG A 22 -25.89 7.65 -12.83
C ARG A 22 -24.84 6.54 -12.72
N ILE A 23 -25.26 5.29 -12.47
CA ILE A 23 -24.36 4.13 -12.41
C ILE A 23 -23.78 3.84 -13.81
N SER A 24 -24.58 3.94 -14.87
CA SER A 24 -24.10 3.76 -16.25
C SER A 24 -23.18 4.89 -16.69
N GLY A 25 -23.50 6.14 -16.35
CA GLY A 25 -22.66 7.31 -16.63
C GLY A 25 -21.30 7.24 -15.91
N GLY A 26 -21.30 6.87 -14.62
CA GLY A 26 -20.06 6.67 -13.86
C GLY A 26 -19.17 5.57 -14.43
N ARG A 27 -19.76 4.47 -14.91
CA ARG A 27 -19.02 3.39 -15.59
C ARG A 27 -18.44 3.82 -16.94
N GLN A 28 -19.16 4.63 -17.71
CA GLN A 28 -18.64 5.16 -18.98
C GLN A 28 -17.44 6.09 -18.76
N LEU A 29 -17.52 6.99 -17.78
CA LEU A 29 -16.41 7.91 -17.44
C LEU A 29 -15.15 7.16 -17.02
N LEU A 30 -15.31 6.07 -16.26
CA LEU A 30 -14.21 5.22 -15.83
C LEU A 30 -13.52 4.51 -17.02
N VAL A 31 -14.31 3.91 -17.91
CA VAL A 31 -13.76 3.24 -19.11
C VAL A 31 -13.03 4.24 -19.99
N GLU A 32 -13.55 5.46 -20.12
CA GLU A 32 -12.88 6.51 -20.88
C GLU A 32 -11.56 6.91 -20.21
N ALA A 33 -11.52 7.09 -18.89
CA ALA A 33 -10.28 7.38 -18.16
C ALA A 33 -9.22 6.28 -18.36
N MET A 34 -9.60 5.00 -18.39
CA MET A 34 -8.68 3.89 -18.67
C MET A 34 -8.13 3.94 -20.10
N ARG A 35 -8.96 4.32 -21.08
CA ARG A 35 -8.53 4.50 -22.48
C ARG A 35 -7.58 5.68 -22.62
N GLU A 36 -7.90 6.80 -21.97
CA GLU A 36 -7.01 7.96 -21.89
C GLU A 36 -5.65 7.59 -21.29
N ASP A 37 -5.62 6.78 -20.23
CA ASP A 37 -4.38 6.35 -19.58
C ASP A 37 -3.52 5.51 -20.53
N ALA A 38 -4.14 4.59 -21.27
CA ALA A 38 -3.43 3.78 -22.26
C ALA A 38 -2.82 4.66 -23.38
N ALA A 39 -3.56 5.66 -23.86
CA ALA A 39 -3.08 6.61 -24.86
C ALA A 39 -1.98 7.52 -24.31
N TYR A 40 -2.12 8.00 -23.07
CA TYR A 40 -1.21 8.95 -22.46
C TYR A 40 0.18 8.36 -22.20
N VAL A 41 0.25 7.12 -21.71
CA VAL A 41 1.53 6.43 -21.43
C VAL A 41 2.40 6.29 -22.68
N ALA A 42 1.78 6.23 -23.88
CA ALA A 42 2.50 6.16 -25.15
C ALA A 42 3.06 7.52 -25.64
N THR A 43 2.79 8.63 -24.93
CA THR A 43 3.24 9.96 -25.34
C THR A 43 4.66 10.28 -24.87
N ALA A 44 5.38 11.11 -25.62
CA ALA A 44 6.67 11.66 -25.20
C ALA A 44 6.56 12.53 -23.93
N GLY A 45 5.38 13.09 -23.64
CA GLY A 45 5.09 13.80 -22.39
C GLY A 45 5.16 12.87 -21.19
N ALA A 46 4.52 11.70 -21.26
CA ALA A 46 4.56 10.70 -20.20
C ALA A 46 5.99 10.16 -19.96
N SER A 47 6.78 9.95 -21.01
CA SER A 47 8.19 9.53 -20.86
C SER A 47 9.05 10.58 -20.16
N ARG A 48 8.81 11.88 -20.45
CA ARG A 48 9.52 12.99 -19.80
C ARG A 48 9.02 13.27 -18.38
N LEU A 49 7.77 12.93 -18.07
CA LEU A 49 7.18 13.17 -16.76
C LEU A 49 8.05 12.62 -15.62
N PHE A 50 8.53 11.39 -15.73
CA PHE A 50 9.40 10.81 -14.70
C PHE A 50 10.75 11.52 -14.57
N SER A 51 11.30 12.06 -15.67
CA SER A 51 12.53 12.85 -15.62
C SER A 51 12.34 14.27 -15.05
N GLU A 52 11.12 14.82 -15.16
CA GLU A 52 10.80 16.19 -14.73
C GLU A 52 10.33 16.27 -13.27
N VAL A 53 9.50 15.33 -12.82
CA VAL A 53 8.90 15.37 -11.47
C VAL A 53 9.85 14.82 -10.40
N LEU A 54 10.79 13.94 -10.74
CA LEU A 54 11.32 12.96 -9.76
C LEU A 54 12.82 13.02 -9.59
N GLN A 55 13.34 14.23 -9.50
CA GLN A 55 14.69 14.44 -9.00
C GLN A 55 14.54 15.03 -7.59
N PRO A 56 15.01 14.34 -6.53
CA PRO A 56 15.03 14.89 -5.17
C PRO A 56 15.71 16.27 -5.10
N SER A 57 16.66 16.53 -6.01
CA SER A 57 17.33 17.82 -6.22
C SER A 57 16.44 18.93 -6.79
N ARG A 58 15.25 18.60 -7.32
CA ARG A 58 14.25 19.54 -7.85
C ARG A 58 13.09 19.79 -6.88
N ARG A 59 13.06 19.12 -5.72
CA ARG A 59 12.17 19.48 -4.62
C ARG A 59 12.66 20.82 -4.06
N GLN A 60 11.78 21.81 -3.93
CA GLN A 60 12.17 23.11 -3.40
C GLN A 60 12.84 22.91 -2.03
N GLN A 61 14.09 23.36 -1.93
CA GLN A 61 15.05 23.01 -0.90
C GLN A 61 14.82 23.80 0.40
N ASP A 62 13.57 24.00 0.80
CA ASP A 62 13.26 24.60 2.10
C ASP A 62 13.22 23.50 3.14
N SER A 63 14.39 23.27 3.73
CA SER A 63 14.67 22.30 4.78
C SER A 63 13.94 22.57 6.11
N THR A 64 12.90 23.39 6.12
CA THR A 64 12.05 23.73 7.25
C THR A 64 10.63 23.17 7.11
N LYS A 65 10.25 22.64 5.93
CA LYS A 65 8.94 22.01 5.69
C LYS A 65 8.87 20.52 6.10
N TRP A 66 9.93 19.91 6.64
CA TRP A 66 9.95 18.46 6.96
C TRP A 66 8.89 18.02 7.98
N GLN A 67 8.56 18.88 8.94
CA GLN A 67 7.47 18.62 9.90
C GLN A 67 6.10 18.50 9.21
N GLN A 68 5.96 19.07 8.00
CA GLN A 68 4.75 18.99 7.17
C GLN A 68 4.65 17.69 6.36
N ALA A 69 5.68 16.83 6.30
CA ALA A 69 5.58 15.53 5.61
C ALA A 69 4.54 14.62 6.29
N GLN A 70 4.39 14.72 7.62
CA GLN A 70 3.31 14.08 8.36
C GLN A 70 1.95 14.74 8.11
N GLU A 71 1.92 16.00 7.69
CA GLU A 71 0.73 16.76 7.34
C GLU A 71 0.33 16.61 5.87
N LEU A 72 1.12 15.95 5.02
CA LEU A 72 0.70 15.67 3.64
C LEU A 72 -0.55 14.78 3.67
N MET A 73 -1.67 15.32 3.21
CA MET A 73 -2.97 14.64 3.24
C MET A 73 -3.45 14.21 1.85
N SER A 74 -2.75 14.60 0.78
CA SER A 74 -3.17 14.30 -0.58
C SER A 74 -2.01 14.26 -1.59
N TRP A 75 -2.29 13.70 -2.78
CA TRP A 75 -1.41 13.82 -3.95
C TRP A 75 -1.14 15.26 -4.34
N THR A 76 -2.13 16.15 -4.21
CA THR A 76 -1.99 17.56 -4.55
C THR A 76 -0.94 18.24 -3.66
N ASP A 77 -0.92 17.92 -2.37
CA ASP A 77 0.07 18.46 -1.42
C ASP A 77 1.46 17.93 -1.73
N PHE A 78 1.57 16.62 -2.01
CA PHE A 78 2.85 16.01 -2.36
C PHE A 78 3.43 16.58 -3.66
N PHE A 79 2.60 16.73 -4.70
CA PHE A 79 3.04 17.30 -5.97
C PHE A 79 3.30 18.81 -5.90
N ALA A 80 2.70 19.52 -4.93
CA ALA A 80 3.01 20.93 -4.67
C ALA A 80 4.45 21.18 -4.21
N LEU A 81 5.16 20.13 -3.74
CA LEU A 81 6.57 20.21 -3.34
C LEU A 81 7.53 20.34 -4.54
N PHE A 82 7.01 20.06 -5.75
CA PHE A 82 7.74 20.16 -7.00
C PHE A 82 7.33 21.43 -7.75
N ASP A 83 8.12 21.80 -8.75
CA ASP A 83 8.02 23.08 -9.49
C ASP A 83 6.56 23.49 -9.80
N PRO A 84 6.05 24.59 -9.17
CA PRO A 84 4.65 24.96 -9.24
C PRO A 84 4.20 25.40 -10.64
N GLU A 85 5.14 25.79 -11.51
CA GLU A 85 4.87 26.30 -12.86
C GLU A 85 4.65 25.18 -13.89
N LYS A 86 4.58 23.92 -13.46
CA LYS A 86 4.53 22.77 -14.36
C LYS A 86 3.10 22.38 -14.78
N PRO A 87 2.80 22.33 -16.10
CA PRO A 87 1.47 22.00 -16.60
C PRO A 87 0.95 20.61 -16.23
N TRP A 88 1.82 19.65 -15.93
CA TRP A 88 1.41 18.28 -15.62
C TRP A 88 0.67 18.16 -14.28
N ARG A 89 0.78 19.16 -13.39
CA ARG A 89 0.11 19.16 -12.08
C ARG A 89 -1.41 19.16 -12.22
N ASP A 90 -1.91 19.82 -13.26
CA ASP A 90 -3.34 19.94 -13.54
C ASP A 90 -3.83 18.90 -14.55
N ASP A 91 -2.94 18.08 -15.13
CA ASP A 91 -3.31 17.00 -16.06
C ASP A 91 -3.71 15.74 -15.27
N PRO A 92 -5.00 15.34 -15.28
CA PRO A 92 -5.46 14.16 -14.55
C PRO A 92 -4.76 12.87 -14.98
N ARG A 93 -4.32 12.77 -16.23
CA ARG A 93 -3.63 11.59 -16.78
C ARG A 93 -2.22 11.47 -16.19
N ALA A 94 -1.53 12.61 -16.07
CA ALA A 94 -0.23 12.68 -15.40
C ALA A 94 -0.34 12.29 -13.93
N LEU A 95 -1.35 12.80 -13.22
CA LEU A 95 -1.61 12.45 -11.82
C LEU A 95 -1.94 10.96 -11.64
N ARG A 96 -2.75 10.36 -12.53
CA ARG A 96 -3.02 8.91 -12.51
C ARG A 96 -1.76 8.09 -12.77
N LEU A 97 -0.91 8.51 -13.71
CA LEU A 97 0.35 7.85 -14.00
C LEU A 97 1.33 7.93 -12.81
N LEU A 98 1.58 9.13 -12.27
CA LEU A 98 2.47 9.34 -11.14
C LEU A 98 1.98 8.62 -9.89
N SER A 99 0.69 8.74 -9.57
CA SER A 99 0.12 8.05 -8.41
C SER A 99 0.21 6.54 -8.51
N SER A 100 0.08 5.95 -9.72
CA SER A 100 0.27 4.52 -9.93
C SER A 100 1.70 4.04 -9.66
N ALA A 101 2.71 4.88 -9.94
CA ALA A 101 4.11 4.54 -9.69
C ALA A 101 4.50 4.73 -8.21
N TYR A 102 4.05 5.81 -7.58
CA TYR A 102 4.49 6.22 -6.24
C TYR A 102 3.65 5.67 -5.09
N SER A 103 2.44 5.18 -5.37
CA SER A 103 1.51 4.79 -4.31
C SER A 103 2.13 3.84 -3.29
N TYR A 104 2.92 2.85 -3.70
CA TYR A 104 3.56 1.90 -2.78
C TYR A 104 4.47 2.59 -1.77
N VAL A 105 5.43 3.37 -2.26
CA VAL A 105 6.46 4.01 -1.42
C VAL A 105 5.88 5.11 -0.56
N LEU A 106 4.98 5.94 -1.09
CA LEU A 106 4.36 7.01 -0.29
C LEU A 106 3.39 6.45 0.76
N THR A 107 2.72 5.32 0.48
CA THR A 107 1.91 4.63 1.49
C THR A 107 2.78 4.13 2.63
N LEU A 108 3.91 3.49 2.29
CA LEU A 108 4.87 3.04 3.30
C LEU A 108 5.43 4.21 4.11
N GLY A 109 5.89 5.25 3.43
CA GLY A 109 6.39 6.50 4.01
C GLY A 109 5.41 7.11 5.02
N LYS A 110 4.15 7.27 4.62
CA LYS A 110 3.08 7.81 5.49
C LYS A 110 2.78 6.92 6.69
N CYS A 111 2.96 5.61 6.55
CA CYS A 111 2.72 4.63 7.62
C CYS A 111 3.97 4.33 8.46
N LEU A 112 5.13 4.91 8.18
CA LEU A 112 6.35 4.69 8.97
C LEU A 112 6.16 4.90 10.48
N PRO A 113 5.47 5.95 10.97
CA PRO A 113 5.23 6.13 12.42
C PRO A 113 4.41 5.00 13.05
N GLU A 114 3.59 4.33 12.25
CA GLU A 114 2.71 3.24 12.71
C GLU A 114 3.42 1.89 12.70
N ILE A 115 4.47 1.71 11.88
CA ILE A 115 5.19 0.43 11.77
C ILE A 115 6.57 0.42 12.44
N ILE A 116 7.19 1.59 12.66
CA ILE A 116 8.47 1.69 13.36
C ILE A 116 8.20 1.96 14.83
N ILE A 117 8.61 1.03 15.69
CA ILE A 117 8.55 1.21 17.13
C ILE A 117 9.81 1.99 17.55
N ILE A 118 9.61 3.20 18.07
CA ILE A 118 10.72 4.01 18.60
C ILE A 118 10.92 3.58 20.04
N ASP A 119 12.06 2.93 20.33
CA ASP A 119 12.52 2.81 21.71
C ASP A 119 13.09 4.16 22.15
N ASP A 120 12.34 4.87 23.00
CA ASP A 120 12.70 6.18 23.56
C ASP A 120 13.89 6.13 24.54
N GLY A 121 14.52 4.96 24.74
CA GLY A 121 15.48 4.70 25.81
C GLY A 121 16.97 4.65 25.44
N THR A 122 17.34 4.55 24.16
CA THR A 122 18.76 4.44 23.76
C THR A 122 19.20 5.66 22.95
N ALA A 123 19.78 6.62 23.67
CA ALA A 123 20.50 7.77 23.14
C ALA A 123 21.86 7.35 22.55
N ASP A 124 21.88 6.44 21.58
CA ASP A 124 23.10 6.10 20.85
C ASP A 124 23.04 6.69 19.44
N CYS A 125 24.05 7.49 19.10
CA CYS A 125 24.17 8.32 17.90
C CYS A 125 24.39 7.52 16.61
N ARG A 126 23.99 6.24 16.56
CA ARG A 126 24.11 5.37 15.39
C ARG A 126 22.87 5.51 14.52
N GLU A 127 23.07 5.55 13.20
CA GLU A 127 21.98 5.50 12.21
C GLU A 127 21.00 4.38 12.56
N LYS A 128 19.73 4.73 12.85
CA LYS A 128 18.69 3.75 13.17
C LYS A 128 18.34 2.99 11.89
N ARG A 129 18.93 1.80 11.74
CA ARG A 129 18.63 0.87 10.64
C ARG A 129 17.29 0.19 10.92
N VAL A 130 16.46 0.10 9.89
CA VAL A 130 15.15 -0.58 9.95
C VAL A 130 15.08 -1.62 8.85
N GLU A 131 14.76 -2.85 9.23
CA GLU A 131 14.57 -4.00 8.34
C GLU A 131 13.08 -4.19 8.04
N ILE A 132 12.67 -4.02 6.79
CA ILE A 132 11.27 -4.13 6.35
C ILE A 132 11.15 -5.27 5.34
N HIS A 133 10.27 -6.23 5.61
CA HIS A 133 9.96 -7.30 4.66
C HIS A 133 8.65 -6.99 3.92
N VAL A 134 8.75 -6.75 2.62
CA VAL A 134 7.61 -6.62 1.71
C VAL A 134 7.28 -8.01 1.16
N ILE A 135 6.16 -8.57 1.58
CA ILE A 135 5.78 -9.95 1.30
C ILE A 135 4.75 -10.02 0.18
N GLY A 136 4.95 -10.98 -0.73
CA GLY A 136 4.13 -11.12 -1.93
C GLY A 136 4.46 -10.04 -2.96
N ALA A 137 5.70 -9.53 -2.95
CA ALA A 137 6.14 -8.49 -3.85
C ALA A 137 6.01 -8.93 -5.33
N ARG A 138 5.39 -8.07 -6.14
CA ARG A 138 5.18 -8.25 -7.58
C ARG A 138 5.57 -6.96 -8.28
N ALA A 139 4.62 -6.03 -8.41
CA ALA A 139 4.86 -4.73 -9.04
C ALA A 139 5.96 -3.95 -8.32
N GLU A 140 6.02 -4.08 -6.99
CA GLU A 140 7.00 -3.44 -6.10
C GLU A 140 8.43 -3.88 -6.40
N ALA A 141 8.60 -5.13 -6.80
CA ALA A 141 9.88 -5.71 -7.19
C ALA A 141 10.35 -5.22 -8.58
N MET A 142 9.41 -4.79 -9.42
CA MET A 142 9.68 -4.28 -10.77
C MET A 142 9.82 -2.74 -10.81
N MET A 143 9.53 -2.07 -9.70
CA MET A 143 9.64 -0.61 -9.61
C MET A 143 11.10 -0.17 -9.76
N PRO A 144 11.36 0.95 -10.47
CA PRO A 144 12.67 1.56 -10.49
C PRO A 144 13.17 1.89 -9.08
N ARG A 145 14.45 1.58 -8.81
CA ARG A 145 15.09 1.76 -7.51
C ARG A 145 14.87 3.15 -6.91
N TYR A 146 15.07 4.19 -7.73
CA TYR A 146 15.01 5.58 -7.27
C TYR A 146 13.65 5.97 -6.68
N LEU A 147 12.58 5.23 -6.97
CA LEU A 147 11.27 5.47 -6.36
C LEU A 147 11.30 5.19 -4.85
N TRP A 148 12.11 4.22 -4.42
CA TRP A 148 12.25 3.83 -3.01
C TRP A 148 13.04 4.86 -2.19
N ASP A 149 13.87 5.68 -2.84
CA ASP A 149 14.64 6.74 -2.15
C ASP A 149 13.72 7.82 -1.57
N GLU A 150 12.46 7.91 -2.01
CA GLU A 150 11.44 8.76 -1.37
C GLU A 150 11.19 8.40 0.10
N LEU A 151 11.54 7.21 0.59
CA LEU A 151 11.44 6.92 2.02
C LEU A 151 12.33 7.83 2.86
N ILE A 152 13.47 8.29 2.31
CA ILE A 152 14.38 9.23 2.96
C ILE A 152 13.69 10.58 3.20
N PHE A 153 12.71 10.94 2.36
CA PHE A 153 11.91 12.15 2.55
C PHE A 153 11.05 12.06 3.82
N PHE A 154 10.48 10.88 4.11
CA PHE A 154 9.65 10.67 5.30
C PHE A 154 10.46 10.47 6.57
N ASP A 155 11.68 9.94 6.45
CA ASP A 155 12.62 9.85 7.57
C ASP A 155 14.09 10.00 7.14
N PRO A 156 14.63 11.23 7.20
CA PRO A 156 16.01 11.50 6.83
C PRO A 156 17.01 11.05 7.91
N GLY A 157 16.57 10.54 9.06
CA GLY A 157 17.47 10.01 10.09
C GLY A 157 17.73 8.51 9.96
N ARG A 158 16.92 7.80 9.17
CA ARG A 158 16.93 6.34 9.11
C ARG A 158 17.61 5.78 7.87
N VAL A 159 18.08 4.55 8.02
CA VAL A 159 18.58 3.71 6.93
C VAL A 159 17.61 2.54 6.78
N PHE A 160 17.09 2.34 5.57
CA PHE A 160 16.07 1.34 5.28
C PHE A 160 16.69 0.15 4.57
N ASN A 161 16.54 -1.04 5.14
CA ASN A 161 16.80 -2.30 4.47
C ASN A 161 15.45 -2.92 4.11
N ILE A 162 15.18 -3.12 2.82
CA ILE A 162 13.90 -3.60 2.34
C ILE A 162 14.11 -4.89 1.58
N LYS A 163 13.53 -5.98 2.08
CA LYS A 163 13.48 -7.26 1.38
C LYS A 163 12.16 -7.39 0.65
N LEU A 164 12.23 -7.44 -0.67
CA LEU A 164 11.11 -7.69 -1.58
C LEU A 164 11.04 -9.20 -1.80
N VAL A 165 10.09 -9.86 -1.13
CA VAL A 165 9.95 -11.32 -1.11
C VAL A 165 8.69 -11.73 -1.87
N GLY A 166 8.83 -12.62 -2.86
CA GLY A 166 7.68 -13.12 -3.61
C GLY A 166 8.05 -14.11 -4.71
N ASP A 167 7.09 -14.90 -5.14
CA ASP A 167 7.21 -15.89 -6.22
C ASP A 167 7.45 -15.24 -7.60
N HIS A 168 6.94 -14.03 -7.80
CA HIS A 168 7.13 -13.25 -9.02
C HIS A 168 8.35 -12.31 -8.97
N VAL A 169 9.11 -12.30 -7.88
CA VAL A 169 10.32 -11.47 -7.77
C VAL A 169 11.39 -12.00 -8.74
N PRO A 170 11.97 -11.17 -9.61
CA PRO A 170 12.99 -11.62 -10.56
C PRO A 170 14.19 -12.30 -9.89
N VAL A 171 14.55 -13.49 -10.35
CA VAL A 171 15.79 -14.17 -9.94
C VAL A 171 16.98 -13.49 -10.60
N MET A 172 17.86 -12.93 -9.79
CA MET A 172 19.06 -12.25 -10.26
C MET A 172 20.23 -13.24 -10.34
N SER A 173 20.99 -13.20 -11.44
CA SER A 173 22.21 -14.00 -11.55
C SER A 173 23.26 -13.54 -10.52
N ALA A 174 24.08 -14.46 -10.02
CA ALA A 174 25.11 -14.15 -9.02
C ALA A 174 26.07 -13.03 -9.47
N ARG A 175 26.39 -12.97 -10.77
CA ARG A 175 27.21 -11.91 -11.37
C ARG A 175 26.53 -10.53 -11.27
N LYS A 176 25.23 -10.47 -11.55
CA LYS A 176 24.44 -9.24 -11.46
C LYS A 176 24.24 -8.82 -10.00
N LYS A 177 24.08 -9.79 -9.09
CA LYS A 177 24.01 -9.55 -7.64
C LYS A 177 25.27 -8.85 -7.12
N LYS A 178 26.46 -9.37 -7.48
CA LYS A 178 27.75 -8.81 -7.04
C LYS A 178 28.05 -7.41 -7.58
N LEU A 179 27.62 -7.11 -8.82
CA LEU A 179 27.76 -5.76 -9.40
C LEU A 179 26.95 -4.74 -8.59
N ILE A 180 25.69 -5.07 -8.31
CA ILE A 180 24.76 -4.21 -7.59
C ILE A 180 25.15 -4.07 -6.11
N GLU A 181 25.65 -5.13 -5.47
CA GLU A 181 26.16 -5.08 -4.09
C GLU A 181 27.32 -4.08 -3.92
N ASN A 182 28.16 -3.91 -4.93
CA ASN A 182 29.26 -2.94 -4.88
C ASN A 182 28.78 -1.49 -5.04
N GLU A 183 27.72 -1.25 -5.81
CA GLU A 183 27.09 0.08 -5.97
C GLU A 183 26.34 0.51 -4.69
N ARG A 184 25.84 -0.46 -3.92
CA ARG A 184 24.98 -0.25 -2.73
C ARG A 184 25.67 0.27 -1.47
N LYS A 185 27.00 0.23 -1.40
CA LYS A 185 27.73 0.38 -0.12
C LYS A 185 27.49 1.69 0.63
N ASN A 186 26.95 2.72 -0.02
CA ASN A 186 26.68 4.03 0.58
C ASN A 186 25.21 4.50 0.45
N GLU A 187 24.28 3.60 0.12
CA GLU A 187 22.87 3.96 -0.06
C GLU A 187 22.07 3.85 1.25
N ARG A 188 21.25 4.87 1.55
CA ARG A 188 20.40 4.91 2.75
C ARG A 188 19.13 4.07 2.62
N VAL A 189 18.75 3.69 1.41
CA VAL A 189 17.73 2.67 1.15
C VAL A 189 18.40 1.53 0.42
N GLN A 190 18.39 0.33 0.97
CA GLN A 190 18.95 -0.90 0.42
C GLN A 190 17.81 -1.84 0.06
N LEU A 191 17.79 -2.34 -1.19
CA LEU A 191 16.73 -3.24 -1.67
C LEU A 191 17.31 -4.64 -1.89
N GLU A 192 16.80 -5.66 -1.23
CA GLU A 192 17.11 -7.05 -1.53
C GLU A 192 15.91 -7.74 -2.19
N MET A 193 16.17 -8.55 -3.21
CA MET A 193 15.14 -9.23 -4.00
C MET A 193 15.26 -10.72 -3.71
N VAL A 194 14.20 -11.31 -3.15
CA VAL A 194 14.17 -12.71 -2.72
C VAL A 194 13.02 -13.42 -3.42
N ASN A 195 13.35 -14.37 -4.30
CA ASN A 195 12.34 -15.17 -4.98
C ASN A 195 11.91 -16.33 -4.09
N GLY A 196 10.59 -16.50 -3.92
CA GLY A 196 10.00 -17.62 -3.20
C GLY A 196 8.81 -17.24 -2.31
N LEU A 197 8.13 -18.25 -1.77
CA LEU A 197 7.10 -18.06 -0.77
C LEU A 197 7.75 -17.85 0.59
N TYR A 198 7.32 -16.81 1.32
CA TYR A 198 7.94 -16.43 2.58
C TYR A 198 8.05 -17.58 3.60
N HIS A 199 7.05 -18.46 3.64
CA HIS A 199 6.99 -19.60 4.56
C HIS A 199 7.82 -20.82 4.13
N GLU A 200 8.35 -20.83 2.90
CA GLU A 200 9.22 -21.90 2.38
C GLU A 200 10.70 -21.51 2.46
N LEU A 201 11.00 -20.22 2.71
CA LEU A 201 12.35 -19.70 2.78
C LEU A 201 12.99 -19.98 4.14
N GLU A 202 14.29 -20.25 4.12
CA GLU A 202 15.06 -20.44 5.34
C GLU A 202 15.17 -19.15 6.15
N SER A 203 14.87 -19.20 7.45
CA SER A 203 14.89 -18.03 8.33
C SER A 203 16.25 -17.31 8.36
N GLY A 204 17.36 -18.05 8.19
CA GLY A 204 18.71 -17.49 8.14
C GLY A 204 18.96 -16.57 6.93
N LEU A 205 18.26 -16.81 5.80
CA LEU A 205 18.34 -15.96 4.61
C LEU A 205 17.57 -14.65 4.80
N LEU A 206 16.43 -14.72 5.48
CA LEU A 206 15.53 -13.59 5.66
C LEU A 206 15.97 -12.67 6.80
N GLY A 207 16.60 -13.19 7.86
CA GLY A 207 16.89 -12.39 9.04
C GLY A 207 15.62 -11.97 9.78
N THR A 208 15.76 -11.03 10.72
CA THR A 208 14.66 -10.58 11.58
C THR A 208 14.16 -9.21 11.14
N PRO A 209 12.93 -9.09 10.64
CA PRO A 209 12.35 -7.80 10.30
C PRO A 209 11.87 -7.03 11.53
N ASP A 210 11.89 -5.70 11.42
CA ASP A 210 11.23 -4.78 12.33
C ASP A 210 9.75 -4.61 12.00
N ALA A 211 9.40 -4.71 10.71
CA ALA A 211 8.03 -4.60 10.22
C ALA A 211 7.79 -5.39 8.93
N PHE A 212 6.52 -5.66 8.67
CA PHE A 212 6.05 -6.33 7.45
C PHE A 212 5.15 -5.41 6.64
N VAL A 213 5.19 -5.58 5.31
CA VAL A 213 4.31 -4.87 4.38
C VAL A 213 3.70 -5.86 3.40
N LEU A 214 2.37 -5.87 3.31
CA LEU A 214 1.60 -6.68 2.39
C LEU A 214 0.75 -5.74 1.53
N TYR A 215 1.19 -5.50 0.30
CA TYR A 215 0.45 -4.66 -0.64
C TYR A 215 -0.62 -5.48 -1.36
N ASN A 216 -1.88 -5.08 -1.19
CA ASN A 216 -3.06 -5.68 -1.80
C ASN A 216 -3.02 -7.23 -1.83
N PRO A 217 -2.77 -7.90 -0.68
CA PRO A 217 -2.46 -9.32 -0.65
C PRO A 217 -3.67 -10.19 -1.01
N GLY A 218 -4.89 -9.69 -0.76
CA GLY A 218 -6.12 -10.45 -0.94
C GLY A 218 -6.22 -11.60 0.06
N ILE A 219 -5.89 -11.36 1.33
CA ILE A 219 -5.89 -12.41 2.37
C ILE A 219 -7.29 -12.96 2.66
N GLY A 220 -8.33 -12.16 2.44
CA GLY A 220 -9.73 -12.58 2.49
C GLY A 220 -10.29 -13.03 1.14
N HIS A 221 -9.49 -13.02 0.07
CA HIS A 221 -9.96 -13.41 -1.26
C HIS A 221 -10.14 -14.94 -1.33
N PRO A 222 -11.28 -15.47 -1.81
CA PRO A 222 -11.58 -16.91 -1.77
C PRO A 222 -10.51 -17.79 -2.43
N GLN A 223 -9.88 -17.30 -3.51
CA GLN A 223 -8.87 -18.04 -4.26
C GLN A 223 -7.44 -17.92 -3.67
N LEU A 224 -7.18 -16.90 -2.85
CA LEU A 224 -5.82 -16.60 -2.35
C LEU A 224 -5.67 -16.93 -0.86
N ARG A 225 -6.76 -16.93 -0.10
CA ARG A 225 -6.79 -17.08 1.36
C ARG A 225 -6.02 -18.31 1.86
N GLN A 226 -6.22 -19.47 1.23
CA GLN A 226 -5.53 -20.70 1.64
C GLN A 226 -4.02 -20.62 1.41
N ARG A 227 -3.60 -20.00 0.30
CA ARG A 227 -2.19 -19.82 -0.04
C ARG A 227 -1.49 -18.81 0.88
N TRP A 228 -2.22 -17.80 1.36
CA TRP A 228 -1.68 -16.80 2.30
C TRP A 228 -1.58 -17.29 3.74
N LYS A 229 -2.42 -18.25 4.14
CA LYS A 229 -2.49 -18.74 5.52
C LYS A 229 -1.12 -19.07 6.15
N PRO A 230 -0.26 -19.92 5.57
CA PRO A 230 1.03 -20.26 6.20
C PRO A 230 1.96 -19.05 6.37
N THR A 231 1.99 -18.15 5.38
CA THR A 231 2.74 -16.89 5.48
C THR A 231 2.22 -16.01 6.62
N LEU A 232 0.90 -15.84 6.72
CA LEU A 232 0.28 -15.01 7.76
C LEU A 232 0.53 -15.57 9.16
N GLU A 233 0.50 -16.89 9.35
CA GLU A 233 0.80 -17.49 10.65
C GLU A 233 2.22 -17.14 11.12
N ILE A 234 3.22 -17.22 10.22
CA ILE A 234 4.60 -16.82 10.53
C ILE A 234 4.70 -15.31 10.82
N VAL A 235 4.14 -14.49 9.93
CA VAL A 235 4.19 -13.02 10.05
C VAL A 235 3.53 -12.56 11.34
N LEU A 236 2.34 -13.06 11.66
CA LEU A 236 1.58 -12.62 12.82
C LEU A 236 2.18 -13.14 14.14
N THR A 237 2.75 -14.35 14.16
CA THR A 237 3.43 -14.90 15.36
C THR A 237 4.67 -14.09 15.75
N SER A 238 5.27 -13.36 14.80
CA SER A 238 6.40 -12.45 15.10
C SER A 238 6.03 -11.28 16.01
N CYS A 239 4.73 -10.97 16.15
CA CYS A 239 4.20 -9.80 16.85
C CYS A 239 4.78 -8.46 16.36
N LYS A 240 5.37 -8.41 15.16
CA LYS A 240 5.83 -7.18 14.51
C LYS A 240 4.67 -6.46 13.83
N PRO A 241 4.72 -5.12 13.69
CA PRO A 241 3.72 -4.38 12.92
C PRO A 241 3.63 -4.85 11.47
N VAL A 242 2.41 -4.95 10.97
CA VAL A 242 2.09 -5.37 9.59
C VAL A 242 1.24 -4.30 8.92
N LEU A 243 1.82 -3.62 7.92
CA LEU A 243 1.10 -2.75 7.00
C LEU A 243 0.37 -3.59 5.97
N ILE A 244 -0.95 -3.38 5.83
CA ILE A 244 -1.78 -4.10 4.86
C ILE A 244 -2.57 -3.07 4.04
N THR A 245 -2.51 -3.19 2.71
CA THR A 245 -3.35 -2.39 1.81
C THR A 245 -4.38 -3.24 1.08
N SER A 246 -5.46 -2.62 0.58
CA SER A 246 -6.51 -3.31 -0.17
C SER A 246 -7.00 -2.45 -1.34
N PHE A 247 -7.59 -3.11 -2.34
CA PHE A 247 -8.06 -2.50 -3.59
C PHE A 247 -9.38 -1.72 -3.45
N SER A 248 -10.19 -2.05 -2.44
CA SER A 248 -11.51 -1.46 -2.19
C SER A 248 -11.89 -1.56 -0.70
N LEU A 249 -13.03 -0.98 -0.32
CA LEU A 249 -13.58 -1.14 1.03
C LEU A 249 -14.02 -2.59 1.28
N GLU A 250 -14.63 -3.20 0.27
CA GLU A 250 -15.13 -4.57 0.30
C GLU A 250 -13.97 -5.55 0.48
N ASP A 251 -12.85 -5.33 -0.20
CA ASP A 251 -11.62 -6.11 -0.01
C ASP A 251 -11.08 -5.95 1.40
N GLN A 252 -10.99 -4.72 1.91
CA GLN A 252 -10.50 -4.46 3.26
C GLN A 252 -11.38 -5.14 4.32
N GLN A 253 -12.70 -5.14 4.16
CA GLN A 253 -13.62 -5.82 5.08
C GLN A 253 -13.44 -7.34 5.05
N ARG A 254 -13.25 -7.92 3.86
CA ARG A 254 -12.94 -9.35 3.71
C ARG A 254 -11.60 -9.70 4.36
N ASP A 255 -10.59 -8.88 4.15
CA ASP A 255 -9.25 -9.06 4.73
C ASP A 255 -9.29 -9.00 6.26
N ILE A 256 -10.03 -8.03 6.83
CA ILE A 256 -10.24 -7.91 8.28
C ILE A 256 -10.95 -9.15 8.83
N ALA A 257 -12.03 -9.60 8.21
CA ALA A 257 -12.76 -10.78 8.66
C ALA A 257 -11.86 -12.03 8.63
N ALA A 258 -11.10 -12.22 7.55
CA ALA A 258 -10.18 -13.35 7.42
C ALA A 258 -9.03 -13.31 8.45
N LEU A 259 -8.53 -12.11 8.80
CA LEU A 259 -7.51 -11.93 9.83
C LEU A 259 -8.05 -12.31 11.21
N HIS A 260 -9.23 -11.81 11.59
CA HIS A 260 -9.86 -12.15 12.88
C HIS A 260 -10.19 -13.64 12.97
N GLU A 261 -10.70 -14.23 11.89
CA GLU A 261 -10.98 -15.66 11.84
C GLU A 261 -9.69 -16.48 11.98
N LEU A 262 -8.59 -16.08 11.32
CA LEU A 262 -7.29 -16.75 11.44
C LEU A 262 -6.77 -16.69 12.88
N VAL A 263 -6.80 -15.53 13.53
CA VAL A 263 -6.35 -15.38 14.93
C VAL A 263 -7.20 -16.21 15.89
N ALA A 264 -8.52 -16.26 15.68
CA ALA A 264 -9.44 -17.02 16.52
C ALA A 264 -9.30 -18.54 16.35
N THR A 265 -8.98 -19.01 15.15
CA THR A 265 -8.98 -20.45 14.80
C THR A 265 -7.59 -21.08 14.80
N SER A 266 -6.52 -20.30 14.61
CA SER A 266 -5.16 -20.84 14.53
C SER A 266 -4.64 -21.25 15.91
N PRO A 267 -4.20 -22.52 16.10
CA PRO A 267 -3.67 -22.99 17.38
C PRO A 267 -2.47 -22.21 17.89
N VAL A 268 -1.66 -21.64 16.98
CA VAL A 268 -0.47 -20.85 17.32
C VAL A 268 -0.79 -19.40 17.68
N LEU A 269 -1.93 -18.87 17.22
CA LEU A 269 -2.33 -17.48 17.48
C LEU A 269 -3.36 -17.33 18.61
N LYS A 270 -3.92 -18.42 19.15
CA LYS A 270 -5.01 -18.42 20.15
C LYS A 270 -4.79 -17.56 21.42
N GLN A 271 -3.55 -17.20 21.73
CA GLN A 271 -3.18 -16.37 22.89
C GLN A 271 -2.91 -14.90 22.52
N HIS A 272 -3.28 -14.50 21.30
CA HIS A 272 -3.06 -13.17 20.79
C HIS A 272 -4.39 -12.49 20.44
N GLU A 273 -4.36 -11.16 20.46
CA GLU A 273 -5.43 -10.31 19.95
C GLU A 273 -4.87 -9.36 18.89
N VAL A 274 -5.72 -9.00 17.92
CA VAL A 274 -5.37 -8.03 16.87
C VAL A 274 -5.48 -6.63 17.45
N GLN A 275 -4.34 -5.93 17.55
CA GLN A 275 -4.30 -4.51 17.84
C GLN A 275 -4.14 -3.71 16.54
N TYR A 276 -4.94 -2.66 16.38
CA TYR A 276 -4.78 -1.71 15.27
C TYR A 276 -3.90 -0.55 15.72
N ARG A 277 -2.72 -0.43 15.12
CA ARG A 277 -1.87 0.77 15.24
C ARG A 277 -2.44 1.88 14.36
N CYS A 278 -2.77 1.52 13.11
CA CYS A 278 -3.54 2.35 12.21
C CYS A 278 -4.86 1.66 11.88
N ARG A 279 -5.99 2.28 12.26
CA ARG A 279 -7.33 1.77 11.91
C ARG A 279 -7.52 1.76 10.40
N ALA A 280 -8.31 0.79 9.95
CA ALA A 280 -8.76 0.67 8.57
C ALA A 280 -9.36 1.99 8.05
N LYS A 281 -8.75 2.55 7.01
CA LYS A 281 -9.16 3.82 6.41
C LYS A 281 -8.81 3.90 4.93
N GLU A 282 -9.33 4.92 4.26
CA GLU A 282 -8.88 5.28 2.91
C GLU A 282 -7.44 5.77 2.96
N ASN A 283 -6.65 5.35 1.98
CA ASN A 283 -5.26 5.74 1.85
C ASN A 283 -5.16 7.07 1.09
N PRO A 284 -4.56 8.13 1.68
CA PRO A 284 -4.36 9.40 0.99
C PRO A 284 -3.45 9.27 -0.25
N PHE A 285 -2.54 8.28 -0.25
CA PHE A 285 -1.62 8.00 -1.35
C PHE A 285 -2.01 6.75 -2.16
N ARG A 286 -3.31 6.43 -2.24
CA ARG A 286 -3.80 5.40 -3.16
C ARG A 286 -3.50 5.76 -4.62
N SER A 287 -3.38 4.77 -5.49
CA SER A 287 -3.33 5.06 -6.92
C SER A 287 -4.65 5.70 -7.38
N LEU A 288 -4.56 6.80 -8.12
CA LEU A 288 -5.72 7.42 -8.78
C LEU A 288 -6.10 6.69 -10.07
N LYS A 289 -5.19 5.84 -10.58
CA LYS A 289 -5.40 5.02 -11.77
C LYS A 289 -6.31 3.83 -11.43
N HIS A 290 -7.38 3.69 -12.20
CA HIS A 290 -8.28 2.55 -12.07
C HIS A 290 -7.75 1.36 -12.87
N GLN A 291 -8.01 0.16 -12.37
CA GLN A 291 -7.69 -1.10 -13.02
C GLN A 291 -8.92 -1.99 -13.03
N ILE A 292 -8.97 -2.90 -14.01
CA ILE A 292 -10.03 -3.90 -14.10
C ILE A 292 -9.53 -5.15 -13.42
N ASP A 293 -10.28 -5.64 -12.43
CA ASP A 293 -10.10 -6.99 -11.92
C ASP A 293 -10.69 -7.98 -12.96
N PRO A 294 -9.90 -8.89 -13.55
CA PRO A 294 -10.42 -9.90 -14.48
C PRO A 294 -11.52 -10.76 -13.87
N ALA A 295 -11.49 -10.98 -12.54
CA ALA A 295 -12.52 -11.75 -11.85
C ALA A 295 -13.82 -10.96 -11.63
N ASN A 296 -13.77 -9.62 -11.71
CA ASN A 296 -14.93 -8.74 -11.55
C ASN A 296 -14.83 -7.50 -12.43
N VAL A 297 -15.05 -7.68 -13.74
CA VAL A 297 -14.97 -6.62 -14.76
C VAL A 297 -15.92 -5.44 -14.47
N GLY A 298 -16.99 -5.68 -13.70
CA GLY A 298 -18.00 -4.67 -13.38
C GLY A 298 -17.67 -3.73 -12.21
N ALA A 299 -16.56 -3.98 -11.50
CA ALA A 299 -16.12 -3.21 -10.34
C ALA A 299 -14.62 -2.88 -10.48
N PRO A 300 -14.25 -1.67 -10.96
CA PRO A 300 -12.85 -1.28 -11.01
C PRO A 300 -12.24 -1.22 -9.62
N ILE A 301 -10.94 -1.48 -9.59
CA ILE A 301 -10.13 -1.43 -8.39
C ILE A 301 -9.08 -0.34 -8.50
N GLN A 302 -8.59 0.11 -7.34
CA GLN A 302 -7.47 1.05 -7.25
C GLN A 302 -6.41 0.46 -6.32
N THR A 303 -5.18 0.35 -6.82
CA THR A 303 -4.04 -0.12 -6.03
C THR A 303 -3.88 0.72 -4.77
N ASN A 304 -3.73 0.06 -3.62
CA ASN A 304 -3.58 0.66 -2.30
C ASN A 304 -4.72 1.65 -1.96
N ASN A 305 -5.96 1.41 -2.40
CA ASN A 305 -7.11 2.26 -2.09
C ASN A 305 -7.32 2.43 -0.57
N ARG A 306 -7.16 1.33 0.16
CA ARG A 306 -7.33 1.27 1.61
C ARG A 306 -6.04 0.86 2.29
N VAL A 307 -5.89 1.26 3.55
CA VAL A 307 -4.74 0.93 4.38
C VAL A 307 -5.16 0.63 5.82
N MET A 308 -4.42 -0.27 6.47
CA MET A 308 -4.45 -0.50 7.91
C MET A 308 -3.07 -0.96 8.39
N VAL A 309 -2.79 -0.77 9.68
CA VAL A 309 -1.60 -1.33 10.32
C VAL A 309 -2.05 -2.12 11.54
N VAL A 310 -1.72 -3.40 11.56
CA VAL A 310 -2.08 -4.33 12.63
C VAL A 310 -0.83 -4.86 13.32
N GLN A 311 -0.97 -5.24 14.58
CA GLN A 311 0.06 -5.92 15.35
C GLN A 311 -0.64 -6.92 16.27
N LEU A 312 -0.09 -8.12 16.41
CA LEU A 312 -0.58 -9.04 17.43
C LEU A 312 0.03 -8.70 18.79
N VAL A 313 -0.79 -8.75 19.83
CA VAL A 313 -0.36 -8.62 21.23
C VAL A 313 -0.87 -9.79 22.04
N HIS A 314 -0.11 -10.21 23.05
CA HIS A 314 -0.53 -11.29 23.93
C HIS A 314 -1.75 -10.88 24.76
N THR A 315 -2.76 -11.76 24.81
CA THR A 315 -3.95 -11.57 25.63
C THR A 315 -3.59 -11.70 27.11
N SER A 316 -3.42 -10.59 27.82
CA SER A 316 -3.25 -10.60 29.28
C SER A 316 -4.61 -10.73 29.99
N LYS A 317 -4.65 -11.29 31.21
CA LYS A 317 -5.87 -11.40 32.03
C LYS A 317 -6.50 -10.03 32.38
N GLU A 318 -5.73 -8.94 32.31
CA GLU A 318 -6.19 -7.59 32.64
C GLU A 318 -7.00 -6.93 31.50
N ASN A 319 -6.68 -7.20 30.23
CA ASN A 319 -7.41 -6.64 29.08
C ASN A 319 -8.87 -7.09 29.00
N ARG A 320 -9.23 -8.23 29.61
CA ARG A 320 -10.63 -8.71 29.71
C ARG A 320 -11.54 -7.83 30.56
N ARG A 321 -11.01 -7.01 31.48
CA ARG A 321 -11.84 -6.13 32.33
C ARG A 321 -12.34 -4.88 31.60
N TYR A 322 -11.63 -4.42 30.58
CA TYR A 322 -12.02 -3.21 29.84
C TYR A 322 -13.19 -3.44 28.86
N TYR A 323 -13.34 -4.64 28.31
CA TYR A 323 -14.40 -4.94 27.32
C TYR A 323 -15.73 -5.43 27.91
N LYS A 324 -15.85 -5.57 29.24
CA LYS A 324 -17.12 -5.90 29.91
C LYS A 324 -18.01 -4.69 30.22
N ARG A 325 -17.70 -3.51 29.66
CA ARG A 325 -18.39 -2.25 29.98
C ARG A 325 -19.04 -1.56 28.79
N TRP A 326 -19.28 -2.29 27.69
CA TRP A 326 -20.11 -1.86 26.57
C TRP A 326 -21.18 -2.89 26.27
#